data_AF-A0A5E3WK15-F1
#
_entry.id   AF-A0A5E3WK15-F1
#
_cell.length_a   1.000
_cell.length_b   1.000
_cell.length_c   1.000
_cell.angle_alpha   90.00
_cell.angle_beta   90.00
_cell.angle_gamma   90.00
#
_symmetry.space_group_name_H-M   'P 1'
#
loop_
_entity.id
_entity.type
_entity.pdbx_description
1 polymer ?
#
loop_
_entity_poly.entity_id
_entity_poly.type
_entity_poly.pdbx_seq_one_letter_code
_entity_poly.pdbx_strand_id
1 'polypeptide(L)'
;MSLSTLQPLPPPLSQACLVRCDHPLPFWDCLARIIARCLHRRFPNAPEDVLLLTALLALSLGWDIPHTPSNIVLPGARLVRAFAPDLELQATVIRPLAHDGTTAIFACALTSVVCGPSTIHIPPRMLLLKTFHPAHAKFAGCDPECDCSVRCAGIDRQILAAARHQLTDCPAPLSLTTARLLPLIDAALNCGRAPSQFVCAFSQLPGTRFLGFPSITTRDPPPPLLATIIENPLCAFPPGHLECRCPPTAIGACEALDDDYFGIVDDAEGEVLEPDIEWTFV
;
A
#
# COMPACT_ATOMS: atom_id res chain seq x y z
N MET A 1 -2.71 -26.36 19.91
CA MET A 1 -3.77 -25.97 18.95
C MET A 1 -3.12 -25.89 17.58
N SER A 2 -3.57 -26.72 16.64
CA SER A 2 -2.89 -26.95 15.37
C SER A 2 -3.47 -26.01 14.30
N LEU A 3 -2.69 -25.00 13.89
CA LEU A 3 -2.97 -24.22 12.68
C LEU A 3 -2.45 -25.03 11.48
N SER A 4 -3.32 -25.85 10.92
CA SER A 4 -3.12 -26.46 9.60
C SER A 4 -4.31 -26.11 8.71
N THR A 5 -4.53 -24.82 8.52
CA THR A 5 -5.19 -24.31 7.33
C THR A 5 -4.22 -24.53 6.18
N LEU A 6 -4.60 -25.41 5.25
CA LEU A 6 -3.90 -25.64 3.99
C LEU A 6 -3.71 -24.29 3.28
N GLN A 7 -2.51 -23.71 3.35
CA GLN A 7 -2.16 -22.58 2.51
C GLN A 7 -2.25 -23.06 1.05
N PRO A 8 -2.99 -22.37 0.17
CA PRO A 8 -3.00 -22.69 -1.24
C PRO A 8 -1.56 -22.63 -1.77
N LEU A 9 -1.15 -23.66 -2.53
CA LEU A 9 0.16 -23.69 -3.14
C LEU A 9 0.33 -22.44 -4.03
N PRO A 10 1.46 -21.72 -3.91
CA PRO A 10 1.70 -20.55 -4.74
C PRO A 10 1.67 -20.96 -6.23
N PRO A 11 1.05 -20.16 -7.11
CA PRO A 11 1.05 -20.47 -8.54
C PRO A 11 2.49 -20.59 -9.04
N PRO A 12 2.76 -21.47 -10.02
CA PRO A 12 4.10 -21.68 -10.53
C PRO A 12 4.65 -20.36 -11.06
N LEU A 13 5.81 -19.96 -10.54
CA LEU A 13 6.48 -18.74 -10.94
C LEU A 13 6.89 -18.86 -12.40
N SER A 14 6.52 -17.87 -13.20
CA SER A 14 6.96 -17.80 -14.59
C SER A 14 8.49 -17.70 -14.64
N GLN A 15 9.14 -18.67 -15.29
CA GLN A 15 10.57 -18.67 -15.58
C GLN A 15 11.03 -17.45 -16.41
N ALA A 16 10.10 -16.65 -16.93
CA ALA A 16 10.38 -15.47 -17.74
C ALA A 16 10.63 -14.17 -16.94
N CYS A 17 10.56 -14.19 -15.61
CA CYS A 17 10.84 -13.01 -14.80
C CYS A 17 12.35 -12.79 -14.64
N LEU A 18 12.87 -11.68 -15.18
CA LEU A 18 14.29 -11.28 -15.05
C LEU A 18 14.66 -10.97 -13.58
N VAL A 19 13.68 -10.48 -12.83
CA VAL A 19 13.75 -10.34 -11.38
C VAL A 19 13.44 -11.73 -10.81
N ARG A 20 14.45 -12.49 -10.38
CA ARG A 20 14.20 -13.73 -9.62
C ARG A 20 13.48 -13.36 -8.33
N CYS A 21 12.16 -13.28 -8.33
CA CYS A 21 11.34 -12.89 -7.18
C CYS A 21 11.29 -14.04 -6.16
N ASP A 22 12.40 -14.71 -5.87
CA ASP A 22 12.44 -15.82 -4.91
C ASP A 22 12.99 -15.28 -3.58
N HIS A 23 12.22 -15.48 -2.52
CA HIS A 23 12.61 -15.20 -1.15
C HIS A 23 11.98 -16.29 -0.27
N PRO A 24 12.64 -16.73 0.82
CA PRO A 24 12.10 -17.78 1.70
C PRO A 24 10.79 -17.39 2.42
N LEU A 25 10.42 -16.10 2.44
CA LEU A 25 9.17 -15.65 3.05
C LEU A 25 7.94 -16.14 2.25
N PRO A 26 6.81 -16.43 2.93
CA PRO A 26 5.66 -17.14 2.37
C PRO A 26 4.75 -16.28 1.47
N PHE A 27 5.32 -15.27 0.81
CA PHE A 27 4.57 -14.49 -0.17
C PHE A 27 4.53 -15.21 -1.51
N TRP A 28 3.51 -14.96 -2.30
CA TRP A 28 3.47 -15.30 -3.73
C TRP A 28 3.26 -14.08 -4.61
N ASP A 29 2.94 -12.95 -4.00
CA ASP A 29 2.96 -11.65 -4.64
C ASP A 29 4.40 -11.20 -4.98
N CYS A 30 4.63 -10.84 -6.24
CA CYS A 30 5.96 -10.46 -6.71
C CYS A 30 6.50 -9.19 -6.04
N LEU A 31 5.64 -8.21 -5.74
CA LEU A 31 6.03 -6.99 -5.04
C LEU A 31 6.47 -7.33 -3.63
N ALA A 32 5.70 -8.15 -2.91
CA ALA A 32 6.02 -8.59 -1.56
C ALA A 32 7.41 -9.22 -1.49
N ARG A 33 7.72 -10.10 -2.45
CA ARG A 33 9.02 -10.79 -2.50
C ARG A 33 10.16 -9.88 -2.89
N ILE A 34 9.94 -8.91 -3.79
CA ILE A 34 10.94 -7.88 -4.12
C ILE A 34 11.27 -7.07 -2.86
N ILE A 35 10.24 -6.64 -2.12
CA ILE A 35 10.39 -5.86 -0.89
C ILE A 35 11.09 -6.68 0.18
N ALA A 36 10.67 -7.93 0.41
CA ALA A 36 11.31 -8.86 1.33
C ALA A 36 12.80 -9.03 1.01
N ARG A 37 13.16 -9.22 -0.27
CA ARG A 37 14.57 -9.28 -0.70
C ARG A 37 15.32 -7.98 -0.39
N CYS A 38 14.72 -6.82 -0.65
CA CYS A 38 15.35 -5.54 -0.35
C CYS A 38 15.56 -5.33 1.14
N LEU A 39 14.57 -5.67 1.96
CA LEU A 39 14.66 -5.62 3.41
C LEU A 39 15.72 -6.60 3.94
N HIS A 40 15.72 -7.85 3.48
CA HIS A 40 16.69 -8.86 3.91
C HIS A 40 18.11 -8.56 3.41
N ARG A 41 18.26 -7.95 2.23
CA ARG A 41 19.54 -7.37 1.78
C ARG A 41 20.03 -6.35 2.80
N ARG A 42 19.16 -5.45 3.25
CA ARG A 42 19.53 -4.34 4.14
C ARG A 42 19.68 -4.75 5.60
N PHE A 43 18.92 -5.75 6.02
CA PHE A 43 18.83 -6.23 7.40
C PHE A 43 18.98 -7.76 7.43
N PRO A 44 20.17 -8.32 7.10
CA PRO A 44 20.43 -9.76 7.05
C PRO A 44 20.07 -10.51 8.33
N ASN A 45 20.22 -9.82 9.47
CA ASN A 45 20.06 -10.40 10.79
C ASN A 45 18.72 -10.01 11.43
N ALA A 46 17.86 -9.26 10.73
CA ALA A 46 16.53 -8.98 11.24
C ALA A 46 15.74 -10.30 11.31
N PRO A 47 14.99 -10.53 12.40
CA PRO A 47 14.17 -11.72 12.49
C PRO A 47 13.05 -11.70 11.43
N GLU A 48 12.65 -12.90 10.98
CA GLU A 48 11.77 -13.06 9.81
C GLU A 48 10.40 -12.40 9.99
N ASP A 49 9.89 -12.37 11.22
CA ASP A 49 8.66 -11.70 11.61
C ASP A 49 8.70 -10.18 11.36
N VAL A 50 9.83 -9.52 11.65
CA VAL A 50 10.03 -8.09 11.38
C VAL A 50 10.08 -7.82 9.88
N LEU A 51 10.76 -8.68 9.11
CA LEU A 51 10.80 -8.59 7.65
C LEU A 51 9.41 -8.81 7.04
N LEU A 52 8.67 -9.79 7.57
CA LEU A 52 7.30 -10.10 7.17
C LEU A 52 6.37 -8.92 7.45
N LEU A 53 6.38 -8.38 8.66
CA LEU A 53 5.56 -7.24 9.07
C LEU A 53 5.82 -6.01 8.21
N THR A 54 7.09 -5.72 7.95
CA THR A 54 7.47 -4.57 7.10
C THR A 54 7.07 -4.79 5.64
N ALA A 55 7.11 -6.03 5.14
CA ALA A 55 6.59 -6.35 3.82
C ALA A 55 5.06 -6.23 3.77
N LEU A 56 4.33 -6.65 4.80
CA LEU A 56 2.87 -6.50 4.90
C LEU A 56 2.42 -5.04 4.85
N LEU A 57 3.12 -4.16 5.57
CA LEU A 57 2.95 -2.70 5.50
C LEU A 57 3.06 -2.14 4.07
N ALA A 58 3.89 -2.77 3.26
CA ALA A 58 4.11 -2.38 1.88
C ALA A 58 3.06 -2.95 0.91
N LEU A 59 2.32 -3.97 1.36
CA LEU A 59 1.19 -4.59 0.65
C LEU A 59 -0.17 -3.98 0.99
N SER A 60 -0.23 -2.98 1.87
CA SER A 60 -1.46 -2.23 2.12
C SER A 60 -2.05 -1.73 0.81
N LEU A 61 -3.34 -2.00 0.64
CA LEU A 61 -4.09 -1.58 -0.55
C LEU A 61 -4.17 -0.06 -0.66
N GLY A 62 -4.09 0.64 0.47
CA GLY A 62 -4.11 2.09 0.53
C GLY A 62 -2.96 2.70 1.31
N TRP A 63 -2.54 3.89 0.88
CA TRP A 63 -1.61 4.77 1.59
C TRP A 63 -2.38 5.94 2.18
N ASP A 64 -2.13 6.29 3.44
CA ASP A 64 -2.73 7.47 4.07
C ASP A 64 -1.70 8.56 4.32
N ILE A 65 -2.02 9.78 3.90
CA ILE A 65 -1.21 10.99 4.10
C ILE A 65 -2.10 12.07 4.76
N PRO A 66 -2.34 11.97 6.08
CA PRO A 66 -3.41 12.71 6.77
C PRO A 66 -3.21 14.23 6.76
N HIS A 67 -1.97 14.71 6.59
CA HIS A 67 -1.66 16.14 6.58
C HIS A 67 -1.60 16.77 5.18
N THR A 68 -1.83 15.98 4.13
CA THR A 68 -1.90 16.51 2.77
C THR A 68 -3.36 16.84 2.43
N PRO A 69 -3.68 18.11 2.12
CA PRO A 69 -5.04 18.46 1.74
C PRO A 69 -5.34 17.99 0.32
N SER A 70 -6.55 17.50 0.08
CA SER A 70 -6.93 16.85 -1.17
C SER A 70 -6.89 17.78 -2.40
N ASN A 71 -6.97 19.09 -2.20
CA ASN A 71 -7.00 20.09 -3.28
C ASN A 71 -5.64 20.33 -3.95
N ILE A 72 -4.54 19.84 -3.36
CA ILE A 72 -3.21 19.89 -3.99
C ILE A 72 -2.85 18.58 -4.69
N VAL A 73 -3.68 17.55 -4.55
CA VAL A 73 -3.49 16.25 -5.18
C VAL A 73 -4.05 16.29 -6.60
N LEU A 74 -3.18 16.09 -7.59
CA LEU A 74 -3.54 16.16 -9.01
C LEU A 74 -3.23 14.84 -9.72
N PRO A 75 -4.03 14.43 -10.72
CA PRO A 75 -3.65 13.39 -11.65
C PRO A 75 -2.24 13.60 -12.23
N GLY A 76 -1.44 12.54 -12.30
CA GLY A 76 -0.04 12.58 -12.72
C GLY A 76 0.95 12.92 -11.60
N ALA A 77 0.48 13.35 -10.41
CA ALA A 77 1.36 13.59 -9.28
C ALA A 77 2.07 12.31 -8.85
N ARG A 78 3.38 12.41 -8.61
CA ARG A 78 4.21 11.28 -8.20
C ARG A 78 4.28 11.21 -6.68
N LEU A 79 4.12 10.00 -6.16
CA LEU A 79 4.17 9.64 -4.76
C LEU A 79 5.37 8.73 -4.53
N VAL A 80 6.02 8.89 -3.39
CA VAL A 80 6.98 7.92 -2.87
C VAL A 80 6.64 7.55 -1.45
N ARG A 81 6.96 6.31 -1.10
CA ARG A 81 6.90 5.79 0.26
C ARG A 81 8.24 5.15 0.58
N ALA A 82 9.00 5.77 1.48
CA ALA A 82 10.29 5.25 1.94
C ALA A 82 10.09 4.29 3.13
N PHE A 83 10.71 3.12 3.06
CA PHE A 83 10.76 2.13 4.16
C PHE A 83 12.14 2.10 4.83
N ALA A 84 13.19 2.38 4.04
CA ALA A 84 14.57 2.52 4.47
C ALA A 84 15.24 3.62 3.60
N PRO A 85 16.45 4.12 3.95
CA PRO A 85 17.13 5.18 3.19
C PRO A 85 17.32 4.87 1.70
N ASP A 86 17.38 3.59 1.37
CA ASP A 86 17.61 3.06 0.03
C ASP A 86 16.46 2.16 -0.45
N LEU A 87 15.32 2.13 0.25
CA LEU A 87 14.14 1.36 -0.15
C LEU A 87 12.91 2.27 -0.24
N GLU A 88 12.48 2.54 -1.47
CA GLU A 88 11.31 3.37 -1.75
C GLU A 88 10.34 2.68 -2.71
N LEU A 89 9.04 2.83 -2.46
CA LEU A 89 7.99 2.50 -3.40
C LEU A 89 7.53 3.75 -4.13
N GLN A 90 7.41 3.69 -5.47
CA GLN A 90 6.95 4.83 -6.27
C GLN A 90 5.59 4.56 -6.90
N ALA A 91 4.69 5.51 -6.72
CA ALA A 91 3.35 5.48 -7.30
C ALA A 91 3.01 6.79 -8.02
N THR A 92 1.97 6.76 -8.84
CA THR A 92 1.43 7.93 -9.54
C THR A 92 -0.07 8.02 -9.30
N VAL A 93 -0.56 9.21 -8.97
CA VAL A 93 -1.99 9.50 -8.86
C VAL A 93 -2.60 9.43 -10.26
N ILE A 94 -3.64 8.63 -10.43
CA ILE A 94 -4.32 8.48 -11.71
C ILE A 94 -5.55 9.37 -11.76
N ARG A 95 -6.45 9.23 -10.77
CA ARG A 95 -7.69 9.99 -10.73
C ARG A 95 -8.30 10.03 -9.33
N PRO A 96 -9.12 11.05 -9.01
CA PRO A 96 -10.01 10.99 -7.85
C PRO A 96 -11.00 9.82 -7.95
N LEU A 97 -11.33 9.20 -6.82
CA LEU A 97 -12.35 8.15 -6.73
C LEU A 97 -13.61 8.63 -6.02
N ALA A 98 -13.48 8.95 -4.73
CA ALA A 98 -14.59 9.42 -3.92
C ALA A 98 -14.08 10.23 -2.73
N HIS A 99 -14.98 10.93 -2.06
CA HIS A 99 -14.66 11.67 -0.84
C HIS A 99 -15.89 11.77 0.06
N ASP A 100 -15.67 12.01 1.35
CA ASP A 100 -16.70 12.42 2.30
C ASP A 100 -16.42 13.84 2.81
N GLY A 101 -16.94 14.20 3.99
CA GLY A 101 -16.73 15.53 4.59
C GLY A 101 -15.34 15.75 5.19
N THR A 102 -14.50 14.70 5.29
CA THR A 102 -13.21 14.72 5.99
C THR A 102 -12.08 14.06 5.20
N THR A 103 -12.41 13.15 4.30
CA THR A 103 -11.48 12.25 3.64
C THR A 103 -11.72 12.25 2.14
N ALA A 104 -10.63 12.25 1.37
CA ALA A 104 -10.66 12.05 -0.06
C ALA A 104 -9.77 10.88 -0.48
N ILE A 105 -10.31 10.05 -1.37
CA ILE A 105 -9.66 8.84 -1.87
C ILE A 105 -9.38 8.98 -3.37
N PHE A 106 -8.16 8.60 -3.77
CA PHE A 106 -7.68 8.63 -5.15
C PHE A 106 -7.23 7.23 -5.58
N ALA A 107 -7.46 6.90 -6.85
CA ALA A 107 -6.84 5.77 -7.51
C ALA A 107 -5.42 6.14 -7.92
N CYS A 108 -4.48 5.27 -7.57
CA CYS A 108 -3.07 5.39 -7.89
C CYS A 108 -2.59 4.10 -8.56
N ALA A 109 -1.45 4.20 -9.24
CA ALA A 109 -0.71 3.06 -9.76
C ALA A 109 0.67 3.01 -9.11
N LEU A 110 0.97 1.95 -8.39
CA LEU A 110 2.32 1.62 -7.94
C LEU A 110 3.09 1.04 -9.14
N THR A 111 4.25 1.62 -9.46
CA THR A 111 4.96 1.36 -10.72
C THR A 111 6.39 0.88 -10.54
N SER A 112 7.04 1.20 -9.42
CA SER A 112 8.41 0.75 -9.20
C SER A 112 8.81 0.68 -7.73
N VAL A 113 9.87 -0.10 -7.50
CA VAL A 113 10.60 -0.22 -6.23
C VAL A 113 12.03 0.25 -6.47
N VAL A 114 12.50 1.24 -5.70
CA VAL A 114 13.90 1.63 -5.64
C VAL A 114 14.55 0.90 -4.48
N CYS A 115 15.70 0.27 -4.73
CA CYS A 115 16.40 -0.60 -3.80
C CYS A 115 17.91 -0.44 -3.97
N GLY A 116 18.49 0.56 -3.29
CA GLY A 116 19.88 0.98 -3.47
C GLY A 116 20.15 1.43 -4.91
N PRO A 117 21.13 0.82 -5.61
CA PRO A 117 21.47 1.20 -6.99
C PRO A 117 20.51 0.61 -8.05
N SER A 118 19.46 -0.08 -7.63
CA SER A 118 18.52 -0.76 -8.52
C SER A 118 17.16 -0.08 -8.50
N THR A 119 16.55 0.10 -9.68
CA THR A 119 15.15 0.46 -9.83
C THR A 119 14.43 -0.69 -10.51
N ILE A 120 13.47 -1.28 -9.82
CA ILE A 120 12.71 -2.43 -10.28
C ILE A 120 11.33 -1.93 -10.69
N HIS A 121 11.08 -1.90 -11.99
CA HIS A 121 9.77 -1.61 -12.56
C HIS A 121 8.86 -2.81 -12.39
N ILE A 122 7.68 -2.59 -11.84
CA ILE A 122 6.65 -3.61 -11.70
C ILE A 122 5.50 -3.27 -12.67
N PRO A 123 4.71 -4.26 -13.11
CA PRO A 123 3.46 -3.97 -13.78
C PRO A 123 2.63 -3.03 -12.90
N PRO A 124 2.02 -1.95 -13.46
CA PRO A 124 1.26 -0.98 -12.69
C PRO A 124 0.25 -1.71 -11.82
N ARG A 125 0.40 -1.58 -10.50
CA ARG A 125 -0.45 -2.25 -9.51
C ARG A 125 -1.42 -1.22 -8.92
N MET A 126 -2.67 -1.60 -8.78
CA MET A 126 -3.67 -0.76 -8.14
C MET A 126 -3.22 -0.40 -6.72
N LEU A 127 -3.32 0.89 -6.40
CA LEU A 127 -3.06 1.45 -5.09
C LEU A 127 -4.13 2.52 -4.81
N LEU A 128 -4.56 2.64 -3.56
CA LEU A 128 -5.42 3.73 -3.12
C LEU A 128 -4.60 4.76 -2.36
N LEU A 129 -4.98 6.03 -2.46
CA LEU A 129 -4.41 7.11 -1.66
C LEU A 129 -5.53 7.79 -0.88
N LYS A 130 -5.39 7.84 0.44
CA LYS A 130 -6.22 8.59 1.38
C LYS A 130 -5.54 9.90 1.76
N THR A 131 -6.31 10.98 1.74
CA THR A 131 -5.87 12.33 2.12
C THR A 131 -6.98 13.06 2.87
N PHE A 132 -6.61 14.13 3.56
CA PHE A 132 -7.55 15.01 4.24
C PHE A 132 -8.35 15.84 3.22
N HIS A 133 -9.68 15.87 3.36
CA HIS A 133 -10.56 16.72 2.58
C HIS A 133 -11.04 17.92 3.41
N PRO A 134 -10.55 19.15 3.13
CA PRO A 134 -11.03 20.33 3.82
C PRO A 134 -12.47 20.67 3.43
N ALA A 135 -13.34 20.93 4.40
CA ALA A 135 -14.78 21.19 4.18
C ALA A 135 -15.13 22.30 3.16
N HIS A 136 -14.19 23.23 2.90
CA HIS A 136 -14.38 24.34 1.97
C HIS A 136 -13.63 24.17 0.64
N ALA A 137 -12.86 23.09 0.48
CA ALA A 137 -12.11 22.85 -0.73
C ALA A 137 -12.97 22.19 -1.80
N LYS A 138 -12.98 22.75 -3.00
CA LYS A 138 -13.50 22.03 -4.17
C LYS A 138 -12.61 20.81 -4.40
N PHE A 139 -13.21 19.63 -4.43
CA PHE A 139 -12.48 18.42 -4.79
C PHE A 139 -12.08 18.52 -6.27
N ALA A 140 -10.78 18.55 -6.55
CA ALA A 140 -10.24 18.68 -7.90
C ALA A 140 -10.63 17.42 -8.70
N GLY A 141 -11.66 17.54 -9.53
CA GLY A 141 -12.23 16.44 -10.31
C GLY A 141 -13.58 15.89 -9.82
N CYS A 142 -14.35 16.64 -9.00
CA CYS A 142 -15.73 16.29 -8.64
C CYS A 142 -16.78 16.48 -9.77
N ASP A 143 -16.38 16.41 -11.04
CA ASP A 143 -17.29 16.50 -12.22
C ASP A 143 -17.40 15.11 -12.88
N PRO A 144 -18.50 14.81 -13.61
CA PRO A 144 -19.56 13.82 -13.32
C PRO A 144 -19.15 12.37 -12.93
N GLU A 145 -17.87 12.04 -12.93
CA GLU A 145 -17.33 10.72 -12.57
C GLU A 145 -17.10 10.53 -11.06
N CYS A 146 -17.02 11.62 -10.30
CA CYS A 146 -17.01 11.56 -8.84
C CYS A 146 -18.46 11.50 -8.35
N ASP A 147 -18.82 10.41 -7.67
CA ASP A 147 -20.14 10.32 -7.04
C ASP A 147 -20.16 11.16 -5.74
N CYS A 148 -20.16 12.49 -5.89
CA CYS A 148 -20.27 13.43 -4.77
C CYS A 148 -21.65 13.31 -4.05
N SER A 149 -22.54 12.39 -4.49
CA SER A 149 -23.78 12.00 -3.80
C SER A 149 -23.56 10.90 -2.74
N VAL A 150 -22.45 10.15 -2.81
CA VAL A 150 -22.01 9.24 -1.75
C VAL A 150 -21.29 10.05 -0.67
N ARG A 151 -22.02 10.95 -0.01
CA ARG A 151 -21.53 11.69 1.18
C ARG A 151 -21.77 10.89 2.45
N CYS A 152 -21.36 9.63 2.44
CA CYS A 152 -21.48 8.79 3.62
C CYS A 152 -20.16 8.91 4.40
N ALA A 153 -20.25 9.19 5.70
CA ALA A 153 -19.09 9.13 6.57
C ALA A 153 -18.43 7.75 6.48
N GLY A 154 -17.10 7.71 6.54
CA GLY A 154 -16.33 6.47 6.43
C GLY A 154 -16.24 5.95 4.99
N ILE A 155 -16.04 6.87 4.02
CA ILE A 155 -15.87 6.50 2.61
C ILE A 155 -14.68 5.57 2.39
N ASP A 156 -13.64 5.70 3.21
CA ASP A 156 -12.44 4.88 3.21
C ASP A 156 -12.76 3.41 3.51
N ARG A 157 -13.52 3.11 4.57
CA ARG A 157 -13.97 1.75 4.91
C ARG A 157 -14.83 1.15 3.80
N GLN A 158 -15.70 1.95 3.18
CA GLN A 158 -16.56 1.49 2.10
C GLN A 158 -15.79 1.22 0.81
N ILE A 159 -14.81 2.04 0.46
CA ILE A 159 -13.92 1.80 -0.68
C ILE A 159 -13.10 0.53 -0.45
N LEU A 160 -12.53 0.32 0.75
CA LEU A 160 -11.80 -0.90 1.06
C LEU A 160 -12.69 -2.14 0.96
N ALA A 161 -13.92 -2.08 1.45
CA ALA A 161 -14.89 -3.17 1.33
C ALA A 161 -15.25 -3.47 -0.13
N ALA A 162 -15.50 -2.44 -0.94
CA ALA A 162 -15.78 -2.59 -2.38
C ALA A 162 -14.57 -3.19 -3.12
N ALA A 163 -13.36 -2.70 -2.81
CA ALA A 163 -12.13 -3.20 -3.40
C ALA A 163 -11.85 -4.65 -3.01
N ARG A 164 -12.01 -5.02 -1.73
CA ARG A 164 -11.89 -6.41 -1.28
C ARG A 164 -12.87 -7.31 -2.01
N HIS A 165 -14.13 -6.89 -2.12
CA HIS A 165 -15.16 -7.66 -2.83
C HIS A 165 -14.76 -7.95 -4.28
N GLN A 166 -14.32 -6.94 -5.04
CA GLN A 166 -13.85 -7.12 -6.42
C GLN A 166 -12.58 -7.98 -6.51
N LEU A 167 -11.60 -7.71 -5.66
CA LEU A 167 -10.29 -8.37 -5.73
C LEU A 167 -10.36 -9.86 -5.36
N THR A 168 -11.22 -10.25 -4.41
CA THR A 168 -11.29 -11.62 -3.89
C THR A 168 -12.55 -12.38 -4.29
N ASP A 169 -13.41 -11.81 -5.14
CA ASP A 169 -14.73 -12.37 -5.50
C ASP A 169 -15.54 -12.77 -4.26
N CYS A 170 -15.53 -11.88 -3.25
CA CYS A 170 -16.10 -12.20 -1.94
C CYS A 170 -17.63 -12.34 -2.06
N PRO A 171 -18.24 -13.47 -1.70
CA PRO A 171 -19.69 -13.66 -1.85
C PRO A 171 -20.52 -12.91 -0.80
N ALA A 172 -19.88 -12.22 0.14
CA ALA A 172 -20.55 -11.51 1.21
C ALA A 172 -21.43 -10.36 0.65
N PRO A 173 -22.65 -10.16 1.18
CA PRO A 173 -23.52 -9.09 0.75
C PRO A 173 -22.89 -7.73 1.06
N LEU A 174 -22.97 -6.81 0.09
CA LEU A 174 -22.52 -5.45 0.25
C LEU A 174 -23.64 -4.54 0.73
N SER A 175 -23.28 -3.50 1.49
CA SER A 175 -24.19 -2.39 1.71
C SER A 175 -24.53 -1.71 0.37
N LEU A 176 -25.70 -1.08 0.28
CA LEU A 176 -26.10 -0.37 -0.94
C LEU A 176 -25.09 0.71 -1.32
N THR A 177 -24.50 1.40 -0.35
CA THR A 177 -23.49 2.42 -0.58
C THR A 177 -22.19 1.81 -1.10
N THR A 178 -21.72 0.71 -0.51
CA THR A 178 -20.53 -0.02 -0.98
C THR A 178 -20.71 -0.56 -2.39
N ALA A 179 -21.89 -1.11 -2.71
CA ALA A 179 -22.20 -1.63 -4.04
C ALA A 179 -22.13 -0.53 -5.13
N ARG A 180 -22.52 0.71 -4.80
CA ARG A 180 -22.43 1.86 -5.71
C ARG A 180 -20.98 2.25 -6.04
N LEU A 181 -20.01 1.86 -5.22
CA LEU A 181 -18.60 2.16 -5.45
C LEU A 181 -17.92 1.15 -6.39
N LEU A 182 -18.55 0.00 -6.66
CA LEU A 182 -17.96 -1.06 -7.51
C LEU A 182 -17.52 -0.55 -8.90
N PRO A 183 -18.31 0.26 -9.64
CA PRO A 183 -17.86 0.77 -10.93
C PRO A 183 -16.63 1.68 -10.84
N LEU A 184 -16.44 2.38 -9.72
CA LEU A 184 -15.26 3.22 -9.48
C LEU A 184 -14.02 2.35 -9.21
N ILE A 185 -14.19 1.23 -8.50
CA ILE A 185 -13.13 0.24 -8.31
C ILE A 185 -12.75 -0.42 -9.64
N ASP A 186 -13.73 -0.80 -10.45
CA ASP A 186 -13.48 -1.39 -11.77
C ASP A 186 -12.73 -0.41 -12.68
N ALA A 187 -13.10 0.88 -12.64
CA ALA A 187 -12.36 1.93 -13.32
C ALA A 187 -10.92 2.08 -12.81
N ALA A 188 -10.67 1.93 -11.50
CA ALA A 188 -9.32 1.94 -10.93
C ALA A 188 -8.50 0.71 -11.40
N LEU A 189 -9.14 -0.47 -11.47
CA LEU A 189 -8.54 -1.72 -11.93
C LEU A 189 -8.21 -1.71 -13.44
N ASN A 190 -8.90 -0.89 -14.22
CA ASN A 190 -8.53 -0.64 -15.61
C ASN A 190 -7.23 0.17 -15.75
N CYS A 191 -6.87 0.96 -14.72
CA CYS A 191 -5.65 1.78 -14.70
C CYS A 191 -4.47 1.10 -14.01
N GLY A 192 -4.72 0.11 -13.14
CA GLY A 192 -3.71 -0.65 -12.43
C GLY A 192 -4.18 -2.07 -12.19
N ARG A 193 -3.28 -3.04 -12.35
CA ARG A 193 -3.55 -4.47 -12.19
C ARG A 193 -3.87 -4.81 -10.73
N ALA A 194 -4.70 -5.84 -10.58
CA ALA A 194 -4.99 -6.43 -9.28
C ALA A 194 -3.70 -6.99 -8.62
N PRO A 195 -3.49 -6.76 -7.31
CA PRO A 195 -2.43 -7.41 -6.55
C PRO A 195 -2.64 -8.92 -6.46
N SER A 196 -1.60 -9.72 -6.21
CA SER A 196 -1.79 -11.15 -5.89
C SER A 196 -2.16 -11.33 -4.42
N GLN A 197 -1.46 -10.60 -3.55
CA GLN A 197 -1.75 -10.52 -2.12
C GLN A 197 -1.81 -9.06 -1.68
N PHE A 198 -2.72 -8.72 -0.78
CA PHE A 198 -2.85 -7.36 -0.26
C PHE A 198 -3.33 -7.34 1.19
N VAL A 199 -2.91 -6.32 1.95
CA VAL A 199 -3.51 -6.00 3.25
C VAL A 199 -4.65 -5.02 3.00
N CYS A 200 -5.85 -5.35 3.47
CA CYS A 200 -7.07 -4.57 3.21
C CYS A 200 -7.19 -3.35 4.14
N ALA A 201 -6.20 -2.47 4.12
CA ALA A 201 -6.12 -1.31 5.00
C ALA A 201 -5.50 -0.09 4.30
N PHE A 202 -5.74 1.09 4.89
CA PHE A 202 -4.95 2.29 4.65
C PHE A 202 -3.84 2.36 5.69
N SER A 203 -2.59 2.15 5.28
CA SER A 203 -1.47 2.29 6.21
C SER A 203 -0.93 3.72 6.22
N GLN A 204 -0.81 4.27 7.42
CA GLN A 204 -0.03 5.47 7.69
C GLN A 204 1.42 5.05 7.90
N LEU A 205 2.28 5.38 6.94
CA LEU A 205 3.72 5.17 7.10
C LEU A 205 4.46 6.48 6.98
N PRO A 206 5.33 6.79 7.96
CA PRO A 206 6.22 7.90 7.81
C PRO A 206 7.09 7.74 6.55
N GLY A 207 7.37 8.84 5.87
CA GLY A 207 8.11 8.83 4.60
C GLY A 207 7.22 8.68 3.35
N THR A 208 5.90 8.59 3.48
CA THR A 208 4.98 8.76 2.34
C THR A 208 4.85 10.25 1.98
N ARG A 209 5.21 10.64 0.76
CA ARG A 209 5.22 12.04 0.31
C ARG A 209 5.06 12.18 -1.20
N PHE A 210 4.71 13.38 -1.65
CA PHE A 210 4.75 13.73 -3.07
C PHE A 210 6.16 14.13 -3.52
N LEU A 211 6.54 13.77 -4.74
CA LEU A 211 7.76 14.27 -5.38
C LEU A 211 7.49 15.62 -6.06
N GLY A 212 8.42 16.57 -5.89
CA GLY A 212 8.35 17.87 -6.55
C GLY A 212 7.49 18.93 -5.84
N PHE A 213 6.85 18.58 -4.72
CA PHE A 213 6.26 19.57 -3.80
C PHE A 213 7.26 19.86 -2.69
N PRO A 214 7.54 21.14 -2.37
CA PRO A 214 8.24 21.45 -1.13
C PRO A 214 7.40 20.87 0.01
N SER A 215 7.98 19.95 0.77
CA SER A 215 7.26 19.28 1.86
C SER A 215 6.72 20.35 2.80
N ILE A 216 5.39 20.51 2.85
CA ILE A 216 4.72 21.44 3.78
C ILE A 216 4.88 20.93 5.23
N THR A 217 5.35 19.70 5.41
CA THR A 217 5.73 19.12 6.69
C THR A 217 7.11 19.62 7.13
N THR A 218 7.11 20.53 8.11
CA THR A 218 8.25 21.03 8.91
C THR A 218 8.85 20.00 9.87
N ARG A 219 8.58 18.72 9.68
CA ARG A 219 9.24 17.64 10.41
C ARG A 219 9.90 16.75 9.38
N ASP A 220 11.22 16.63 9.48
CA ASP A 220 11.98 15.61 8.78
C ASP A 220 11.24 14.26 8.93
N PRO A 221 11.17 13.45 7.85
CA PRO A 221 10.57 12.12 7.97
C PRO A 221 11.25 11.42 9.16
N PRO A 222 10.50 10.80 10.08
CA PRO A 222 11.12 10.10 11.18
C PRO A 222 12.08 9.05 10.62
N PRO A 223 13.13 8.72 11.37
CA PRO A 223 14.17 7.84 10.90
C PRO A 223 13.55 6.53 10.40
N PRO A 224 14.15 5.91 9.37
CA PRO A 224 13.69 4.64 8.83
C PRO A 224 13.50 3.62 9.97
N LEU A 225 12.52 2.72 9.82
CA LEU A 225 12.11 1.77 10.85
C LEU A 225 13.27 0.90 11.39
N LEU A 226 14.37 0.79 10.66
CA LEU A 226 15.49 -0.09 10.96
C LEU A 226 16.85 0.60 10.65
N ALA A 227 17.79 0.56 11.59
CA ALA A 227 19.12 1.17 11.47
C ALA A 227 20.10 0.28 10.66
N THR A 228 21.00 0.92 9.90
CA THR A 228 21.88 0.30 8.87
C THR A 228 23.19 -0.22 9.44
N ILE A 229 23.58 -1.50 9.28
CA ILE A 229 25.00 -1.91 9.50
C ILE A 229 25.56 -3.01 8.54
N ILE A 230 24.80 -3.90 7.88
CA ILE A 230 25.37 -5.03 7.09
C ILE A 230 24.52 -5.35 5.84
N GLU A 231 25.13 -5.59 4.67
CA GLU A 231 24.41 -5.98 3.44
C GLU A 231 24.50 -7.49 3.14
N ASN A 232 23.37 -8.15 2.83
CA ASN A 232 23.33 -9.54 2.32
C ASN A 232 23.45 -9.56 0.78
N PRO A 233 24.58 -10.02 0.20
CA PRO A 233 24.75 -10.02 -1.26
C PRO A 233 23.84 -11.01 -1.98
N LEU A 234 23.36 -12.08 -1.31
CA LEU A 234 22.49 -13.08 -1.95
C LEU A 234 21.10 -12.53 -2.28
N CYS A 235 20.65 -11.55 -1.50
CA CYS A 235 19.36 -10.89 -1.71
C CYS A 235 19.46 -9.67 -2.62
N ALA A 236 20.68 -9.21 -2.94
CA ALA A 236 20.90 -8.02 -3.75
C ALA A 236 20.41 -8.18 -5.21
N PHE A 237 19.88 -7.11 -5.75
CA PHE A 237 19.57 -6.98 -7.17
C PHE A 237 20.78 -6.40 -7.90
N PRO A 238 21.02 -6.77 -9.18
CA PRO A 238 22.04 -6.11 -9.97
C PRO A 238 21.72 -4.61 -10.12
N PRO A 239 22.73 -3.71 -10.11
CA PRO A 239 22.54 -2.28 -10.33
C PRO A 239 21.83 -1.97 -11.66
N GLY A 240 21.05 -0.89 -11.68
CA GLY A 240 20.37 -0.39 -12.88
C GLY A 240 18.87 -0.63 -12.89
N HIS A 241 18.28 -0.67 -14.09
CA HIS A 241 16.84 -0.82 -14.27
C HIS A 241 16.46 -2.28 -14.55
N LEU A 242 15.56 -2.80 -13.74
CA LEU A 242 15.03 -4.16 -13.85
C LEU A 242 13.53 -4.11 -14.09
N GLU A 243 12.98 -5.15 -14.71
CA GLU A 243 11.55 -5.25 -15.01
C GLU A 243 11.00 -6.58 -14.47
N CYS A 244 10.03 -6.49 -13.57
CA CYS A 244 9.26 -7.64 -13.12
C CYS A 244 8.22 -8.00 -14.20
N ARG A 245 8.22 -9.27 -14.62
CA ARG A 245 7.34 -9.78 -15.69
C ARG A 245 6.39 -10.86 -15.19
N CYS A 246 6.11 -10.86 -13.89
CA CYS A 246 5.10 -11.74 -13.33
C CYS A 246 3.74 -11.50 -14.03
N PRO A 247 3.00 -12.57 -14.35
CA PRO A 247 1.70 -12.43 -15.00
C PRO A 247 0.74 -11.66 -14.09
N PRO A 248 -0.24 -10.94 -14.66
CA PRO A 248 -1.26 -10.28 -13.86
C PRO A 248 -2.09 -11.31 -13.07
N THR A 249 -2.42 -10.99 -11.82
CA THR A 249 -3.46 -11.73 -11.08
C THR A 249 -4.81 -11.44 -11.73
N ALA A 250 -5.63 -12.48 -11.91
CA ALA A 250 -7.02 -12.28 -12.31
C ALA A 250 -7.80 -11.57 -11.19
N ILE A 251 -8.72 -10.68 -11.56
CA ILE A 251 -9.70 -10.13 -10.61
C ILE A 251 -10.50 -11.30 -10.03
N GLY A 252 -10.77 -11.27 -8.72
CA GLY A 252 -11.39 -12.36 -7.99
C GLY A 252 -10.44 -13.44 -7.47
N ALA A 253 -9.20 -13.50 -7.98
CA ALA A 253 -8.20 -14.49 -7.57
C ALA A 253 -7.17 -13.95 -6.56
N CYS A 254 -7.39 -12.76 -6.01
CA CYS A 254 -6.47 -12.14 -5.07
C CYS A 254 -6.69 -12.69 -3.65
N GLU A 255 -5.63 -12.73 -2.85
CA GLU A 255 -5.70 -13.09 -1.44
C GLU A 255 -5.62 -11.82 -0.57
N ALA A 256 -6.66 -11.59 0.23
CA ALA A 256 -6.60 -10.62 1.31
C ALA A 256 -5.84 -11.25 2.48
N LEU A 257 -4.75 -10.62 2.89
CA LEU A 257 -3.99 -10.99 4.07
C LEU A 257 -4.69 -10.40 5.30
N ASP A 258 -4.97 -11.25 6.27
CA ASP A 258 -5.59 -10.80 7.52
C ASP A 258 -4.62 -9.94 8.31
N ASP A 259 -5.18 -8.90 8.88
CA ASP A 259 -4.47 -7.81 9.51
C ASP A 259 -4.39 -7.99 11.03
N ASP A 260 -4.02 -9.20 11.47
CA ASP A 260 -3.92 -9.52 12.89
C ASP A 260 -2.88 -8.64 13.62
N TYR A 261 -2.06 -7.87 12.87
CA TYR A 261 -1.02 -6.99 13.39
C TYR A 261 -1.35 -5.49 13.34
N PHE A 262 -2.17 -4.97 12.40
CA PHE A 262 -2.61 -3.56 12.38
C PHE A 262 -4.03 -3.36 12.93
N GLY A 263 -4.67 -4.39 13.51
CA GLY A 263 -5.94 -4.30 14.24
C GLY A 263 -5.98 -3.37 15.48
N ILE A 264 -5.02 -2.44 15.63
CA ILE A 264 -4.93 -1.48 16.73
C ILE A 264 -4.99 -0.05 16.19
N VAL A 265 -6.09 0.38 15.59
CA VAL A 265 -6.43 1.83 15.60
C VAL A 265 -7.93 2.14 15.51
N ASP A 266 -8.80 1.19 15.15
CA ASP A 266 -10.17 1.55 14.76
C ASP A 266 -11.21 1.64 15.91
N ASP A 267 -10.84 1.39 17.17
CA ASP A 267 -11.77 1.42 18.33
C ASP A 267 -11.37 2.36 19.49
N ALA A 268 -10.40 3.27 19.31
CA ALA A 268 -9.97 4.20 20.37
C ALA A 268 -10.40 5.66 20.12
N GLU A 269 -11.60 5.90 19.58
CA GLU A 269 -12.34 7.12 19.93
C GLU A 269 -13.04 6.86 21.27
N GLY A 270 -12.31 6.87 22.39
CA GLY A 270 -12.99 6.64 23.67
C GLY A 270 -12.20 6.52 24.95
N GLU A 271 -10.86 6.60 25.00
CA GLU A 271 -10.18 6.67 26.29
C GLU A 271 -8.89 7.49 26.20
N VAL A 272 -8.91 8.65 26.87
CA VAL A 272 -7.73 9.46 27.16
C VAL A 272 -6.86 8.64 28.11
N LEU A 273 -5.83 7.98 27.58
CA LEU A 273 -4.75 7.44 28.40
C LEU A 273 -3.62 8.47 28.45
N GLU A 274 -3.38 8.98 29.65
CA GLU A 274 -2.27 9.88 29.98
C GLU A 274 -0.92 9.24 29.62
N PRO A 275 0.09 10.02 29.20
CA PRO A 275 1.36 9.48 28.74
C PRO A 275 2.34 9.39 29.91
N ASP A 276 2.56 8.18 30.43
CA ASP A 276 3.76 7.89 31.24
C ASP A 276 4.38 6.57 30.77
N ILE A 277 5.21 6.65 29.73
CA ILE A 277 6.20 5.61 29.43
C ILE A 277 7.53 6.32 29.15
N GLU A 278 8.37 6.40 30.17
CA GLU A 278 9.79 6.72 30.04
C GLU A 278 10.52 5.56 29.34
N TRP A 279 11.11 5.82 28.18
CA TRP A 279 12.01 4.90 27.52
C TRP A 279 13.43 5.10 28.07
N THR A 280 13.87 4.23 28.97
CA THR A 280 15.29 4.12 29.33
C THR A 280 16.05 3.34 28.25
N PHE A 281 16.99 4.01 27.60
CA PHE A 281 18.01 3.37 26.76
C PHE A 281 19.10 2.77 27.64
N VAL A 282 19.41 1.49 27.43
CA VAL A 282 20.61 0.82 27.95
C VAL A 282 21.69 0.83 26.87
#